data_AF-A0AA36J7S4-F1
#
_entry.id   AF-A0AA36J7S4-F1
#
_cell.length_a   1.000
_cell.length_b   1.000
_cell.length_c   1.000
_cell.angle_alpha   90.00
_cell.angle_beta   90.00
_cell.angle_gamma   90.00
#
_symmetry.space_group_name_H-M   'P 1'
#
loop_
_entity.id
_entity.type
_entity.pdbx_description
1 polymer ?
#
loop_
_entity_poly.entity_id
_entity_poly.type
_entity_poly.pdbx_seq_one_letter_code
_entity_poly.pdbx_strand_id
1 'polypeptide(L)'
;MVRKKRDGKAAGKSGFGGLRQLLSFAPRLWLACAVVLALAVSTSKAPSTDYLQPLRRQGCLFHFAPASARLLPRLWSAFTGERGDYAVTTFRVKEKGPLSFVPNTLMLSKPTPEMEEQLDSLSASERSFLDRHPGLATALGALLLRRSASNASGSIAWLRALPAEMPFSGMLNREQRMALHGTTAQRTVDINDEILQELQRLKLKQALKRSEAAWALGFFLHHGLEQGVFAPGLLDGVARHWDQRLCGALALNAPVTGRLPGTALLGPARDMEPGEQVFVCSELPNGQLFAMYGAAYQNNPQGVALTQGSVPDNLLDSMLQQAELEFECQRAEARSLYLRRQAELLSSRNLRCSSVLWLGGGSEARRAKEYLETWPRPDSSDFREKELRLYTQVAQQCNSSFLEIQAANHTALAKVYSDKGRLSKMVVMVRTQELQLYDHCLRWCAQRVAQLSGEPSDAEASAGKAAASGSKAFPGFAGAGKGRKRKEL
;
A
#
# COMPACT_ATOMS: atom_id res chain seq x y z
N MET A 1 39.46 -7.09 62.60
CA MET A 1 40.83 -6.73 63.06
C MET A 1 41.70 -7.98 62.99
N VAL A 2 43.04 -7.87 62.99
CA VAL A 2 44.03 -8.98 63.01
C VAL A 2 44.08 -9.86 61.74
N ARG A 3 45.29 -10.00 61.18
CA ARG A 3 45.65 -10.96 60.11
C ARG A 3 46.17 -12.27 60.74
N LYS A 4 46.16 -13.38 59.99
CA LYS A 4 47.24 -14.38 60.10
C LYS A 4 47.60 -14.97 58.74
N LYS A 5 48.90 -14.98 58.43
CA LYS A 5 49.49 -15.72 57.30
C LYS A 5 49.62 -17.20 57.64
N ARG A 6 49.71 -18.06 56.63
CA ARG A 6 50.71 -19.14 56.61
C ARG A 6 51.16 -19.40 55.17
N ASP A 7 52.47 -19.55 55.01
CA ASP A 7 53.13 -19.83 53.73
C ASP A 7 53.34 -21.34 53.56
N GLY A 8 53.45 -21.83 52.31
CA GLY A 8 53.75 -23.23 52.00
C GLY A 8 54.24 -23.41 50.57
N LYS A 9 55.45 -23.97 50.39
CA LYS A 9 56.09 -24.19 49.08
C LYS A 9 56.27 -25.68 48.78
N ALA A 10 55.77 -26.14 47.64
CA ALA A 10 56.36 -27.19 46.81
C ALA A 10 55.86 -26.93 45.36
N ALA A 11 56.69 -26.71 44.32
CA ALA A 11 57.81 -27.52 43.81
C ALA A 11 57.35 -28.76 43.02
N GLY A 12 57.03 -28.56 41.73
CA GLY A 12 56.79 -29.61 40.74
C GLY A 12 57.05 -29.09 39.33
N LYS A 13 57.94 -29.77 38.57
CA LYS A 13 58.29 -29.43 37.18
C LYS A 13 57.87 -30.57 36.25
N SER A 14 57.12 -30.29 35.18
CA SER A 14 57.14 -31.12 33.96
C SER A 14 56.43 -30.49 32.76
N GLY A 15 57.16 -30.37 31.65
CA GLY A 15 56.70 -30.44 30.25
C GLY A 15 55.35 -29.84 29.81
N PHE A 16 55.40 -28.69 29.13
CA PHE A 16 54.45 -28.37 28.04
C PHE A 16 55.09 -27.55 26.90
N GLY A 17 56.33 -27.91 26.52
CA GLY A 17 57.00 -27.36 25.35
C GLY A 17 56.59 -28.13 24.08
N GLY A 18 55.49 -27.72 23.42
CA GLY A 18 55.02 -28.46 22.24
C GLY A 18 53.80 -27.93 21.47
N LEU A 19 53.32 -26.70 21.73
CA LEU A 19 52.05 -26.22 21.13
C LEU A 19 52.08 -24.79 20.56
N ARG A 20 53.24 -24.31 20.07
CA ARG A 20 53.39 -22.95 19.50
C ARG A 20 53.80 -22.88 18.01
N GLN A 21 53.96 -24.01 17.31
CA GLN A 21 54.36 -24.02 15.89
C GLN A 21 53.26 -24.41 14.89
N LEU A 22 52.07 -24.82 15.33
CA LEU A 22 50.96 -25.18 14.42
C LEU A 22 50.01 -24.02 14.06
N LEU A 23 50.17 -22.84 14.65
CA LEU A 23 49.28 -21.68 14.43
C LEU A 23 49.71 -20.72 13.31
N SER A 24 50.87 -20.94 12.68
CA SER A 24 51.42 -20.07 11.62
C SER A 24 50.77 -20.25 10.25
N PHE A 25 50.17 -21.41 9.96
CA PHE A 25 49.56 -21.72 8.65
C PHE A 25 48.03 -21.57 8.61
N ALA A 26 47.36 -21.63 9.77
CA ALA A 26 45.91 -21.54 9.89
C ALA A 26 45.23 -20.32 9.21
N PRO A 27 45.74 -19.06 9.33
CA PRO A 27 44.99 -17.91 8.82
C PRO A 27 44.90 -17.85 7.29
N ARG A 28 45.86 -18.45 6.56
CA ARG A 28 45.80 -18.52 5.08
C ARG A 28 44.78 -19.53 4.59
N LEU A 29 44.67 -20.69 5.26
CA LEU A 29 43.63 -21.68 4.93
C LEU A 29 42.22 -21.16 5.25
N TRP A 30 42.05 -20.46 6.39
CA TRP A 30 40.78 -19.81 6.72
C TRP A 30 40.40 -18.71 5.73
N LEU A 31 41.35 -17.88 5.28
CA LEU A 31 41.08 -16.91 4.21
C LEU A 31 40.70 -17.61 2.89
N ALA A 32 41.41 -18.67 2.51
CA ALA A 32 41.13 -19.43 1.29
C ALA A 32 39.73 -20.07 1.34
N CYS A 33 39.36 -20.75 2.43
CA CYS A 33 38.03 -21.31 2.59
C CYS A 33 36.94 -20.24 2.66
N ALA A 34 37.16 -19.11 3.34
CA ALA A 34 36.21 -18.00 3.39
C ALA A 34 36.04 -17.30 2.03
N VAL A 35 37.10 -17.24 1.21
CA VAL A 35 37.04 -16.73 -0.17
C VAL A 35 36.35 -17.75 -1.08
N VAL A 36 36.63 -19.05 -0.97
CA VAL A 36 35.98 -20.11 -1.78
C VAL A 36 34.50 -20.26 -1.43
N LEU A 37 34.11 -20.24 -0.15
CA LEU A 37 32.68 -20.19 0.22
C LEU A 37 32.03 -18.90 -0.27
N ALA A 38 32.69 -17.75 -0.17
CA ALA A 38 32.14 -16.50 -0.69
C ALA A 38 32.02 -16.48 -2.21
N LEU A 39 32.92 -17.13 -2.94
CA LEU A 39 32.84 -17.29 -4.38
C LEU A 39 31.73 -18.28 -4.76
N ALA A 40 31.61 -19.42 -4.08
CA ALA A 40 30.54 -20.40 -4.28
C ALA A 40 29.14 -19.81 -4.01
N VAL A 41 28.99 -19.03 -2.93
CA VAL A 41 27.76 -18.28 -2.63
C VAL A 41 27.58 -17.09 -3.59
N SER A 42 28.64 -16.60 -4.23
CA SER A 42 28.54 -15.58 -5.29
C SER A 42 28.31 -16.17 -6.69
N THR A 43 28.39 -17.50 -6.88
CA THR A 43 28.10 -18.18 -8.16
C THR A 43 26.71 -18.81 -8.20
N SER A 44 25.96 -18.83 -7.09
CA SER A 44 24.50 -18.95 -7.19
C SER A 44 23.95 -17.68 -7.84
N LYS A 45 23.84 -17.70 -9.18
CA LYS A 45 23.09 -16.70 -9.96
C LYS A 45 21.77 -16.42 -9.25
N ALA A 46 21.47 -15.14 -8.99
CA ALA A 46 20.13 -14.78 -8.55
C ALA A 46 19.15 -15.18 -9.67
N PRO A 47 18.16 -16.07 -9.42
CA PRO A 47 17.25 -16.54 -10.47
C PRO A 47 16.28 -15.46 -10.97
N SER A 48 16.29 -14.28 -10.34
CA SER A 48 15.39 -13.14 -10.55
C SER A 48 15.64 -12.30 -11.81
N THR A 49 16.50 -12.72 -12.75
CA THR A 49 16.69 -11.99 -14.03
C THR A 49 16.78 -12.82 -15.29
N ASP A 50 17.03 -14.13 -15.22
CA ASP A 50 17.25 -14.95 -16.44
C ASP A 50 15.98 -15.03 -17.33
N TYR A 51 14.77 -14.80 -16.77
CA TYR A 51 13.51 -14.70 -17.52
C TYR A 51 13.36 -13.41 -18.35
N LEU A 52 14.08 -12.33 -18.02
CA LEU A 52 13.98 -11.06 -18.75
C LEU A 52 14.61 -11.13 -20.14
N GLN A 53 15.57 -12.04 -20.37
CA GLN A 53 16.21 -12.19 -21.69
C GLN A 53 15.25 -12.80 -22.74
N PRO A 54 14.49 -13.88 -22.47
CA PRO A 54 13.37 -14.32 -23.32
C PRO A 54 12.37 -13.20 -23.65
N LEU A 55 11.86 -12.48 -22.64
CA LEU A 55 10.88 -11.41 -22.84
C LEU A 55 11.42 -10.28 -23.74
N ARG A 56 12.69 -9.88 -23.56
CA ARG A 56 13.35 -8.89 -24.43
C ARG A 56 13.46 -9.37 -25.89
N ARG A 57 13.73 -10.66 -26.13
CA ARG A 57 13.75 -11.24 -27.49
C ARG A 57 12.36 -11.24 -28.15
N GLN A 58 11.30 -11.23 -27.36
CA GLN A 58 9.90 -11.16 -27.84
C GLN A 58 9.38 -9.71 -27.99
N GLY A 59 10.21 -8.70 -27.75
CA GLY A 59 9.87 -7.29 -27.95
C GLY A 59 9.49 -6.52 -26.68
N CYS A 60 9.59 -7.12 -25.49
CA CYS A 60 9.48 -6.35 -24.24
C CYS A 60 10.68 -5.43 -24.04
N LEU A 61 10.43 -4.27 -23.46
CA LEU A 61 11.43 -3.27 -23.10
C LEU A 61 11.40 -3.07 -21.58
N PHE A 62 12.57 -3.04 -20.94
CA PHE A 62 12.72 -2.84 -19.50
C PHE A 62 13.89 -1.89 -19.26
N HIS A 63 13.61 -0.76 -18.62
CA HIS A 63 14.58 0.30 -18.25
C HIS A 63 14.76 0.39 -16.72
N PHE A 64 14.32 -0.65 -16.02
CA PHE A 64 14.62 -0.93 -14.62
C PHE A 64 14.96 -2.42 -14.43
N ALA A 65 15.43 -2.76 -13.23
CA ALA A 65 15.62 -4.13 -12.77
C ALA A 65 15.38 -4.19 -11.24
N PRO A 66 15.17 -5.37 -10.63
CA PRO A 66 15.26 -5.55 -9.19
C PRO A 66 16.61 -5.03 -8.69
N ALA A 67 16.63 -4.25 -7.60
CA ALA A 67 17.87 -3.61 -7.14
C ALA A 67 18.95 -4.61 -6.69
N SER A 68 18.55 -5.84 -6.34
CA SER A 68 19.39 -7.02 -6.13
C SER A 68 20.24 -7.41 -7.36
N ALA A 69 19.87 -7.01 -8.58
CA ALA A 69 20.55 -7.39 -9.82
C ALA A 69 21.69 -6.45 -10.28
N ARG A 70 21.95 -5.34 -9.57
CA ARG A 70 22.84 -4.24 -10.06
C ARG A 70 24.16 -4.05 -9.30
N LEU A 71 24.40 -4.76 -8.18
CA LEU A 71 25.60 -4.59 -7.36
C LEU A 71 26.13 -5.93 -6.84
N LEU A 72 27.45 -5.99 -6.62
CA LEU A 72 28.11 -7.11 -5.93
C LEU A 72 27.42 -7.37 -4.58
N PRO A 73 26.93 -8.60 -4.29
CA PRO A 73 26.06 -8.87 -3.13
C PRO A 73 26.61 -8.38 -1.78
N ARG A 74 27.94 -8.36 -1.63
CA ARG A 74 28.66 -7.96 -0.41
C ARG A 74 28.53 -6.48 -0.01
N LEU A 75 28.20 -5.58 -0.95
CA LEU A 75 27.95 -4.16 -0.63
C LEU A 75 26.46 -3.87 -0.33
N TRP A 76 25.53 -4.74 -0.73
CA TRP A 76 24.09 -4.49 -0.57
C TRP A 76 23.62 -4.69 0.88
N SER A 77 24.22 -5.64 1.61
CA SER A 77 23.80 -6.01 2.98
C SER A 77 24.11 -4.95 4.05
N ALA A 78 25.13 -4.11 3.84
CA ALA A 78 25.59 -3.13 4.83
C ALA A 78 24.73 -1.85 4.90
N PHE A 79 23.96 -1.53 3.86
CA PHE A 79 23.31 -0.22 3.71
C PHE A 79 21.80 -0.17 3.99
N THR A 80 21.14 -1.32 4.15
CA THR A 80 19.68 -1.41 4.11
C THR A 80 19.14 -2.54 5.00
N GLY A 81 18.96 -2.29 6.30
CA GLY A 81 18.48 -3.29 7.26
C GLY A 81 17.03 -3.78 7.04
N GLU A 82 16.29 -3.20 6.10
CA GLU A 82 14.87 -3.49 5.84
C GLU A 82 14.57 -3.56 4.31
N ARG A 83 15.33 -4.36 3.56
CA ARG A 83 15.02 -4.61 2.12
C ARG A 83 13.74 -5.43 1.94
N GLY A 84 12.95 -5.05 0.93
CA GLY A 84 12.32 -6.00 0.01
C GLY A 84 12.90 -5.78 -1.38
N ASP A 85 12.58 -6.63 -2.36
CA ASP A 85 13.00 -6.42 -3.75
C ASP A 85 12.18 -5.32 -4.43
N TYR A 86 12.72 -4.10 -4.44
CA TYR A 86 12.18 -2.98 -5.20
C TYR A 86 12.90 -2.81 -6.54
N ALA A 87 12.14 -2.38 -7.56
CA ALA A 87 12.64 -2.00 -8.87
C ALA A 87 13.43 -0.68 -8.78
N VAL A 88 14.56 -0.62 -9.48
CA VAL A 88 15.33 0.62 -9.68
C VAL A 88 15.70 0.81 -11.15
N THR A 89 15.70 2.06 -11.60
CA THR A 89 16.07 2.44 -12.97
C THR A 89 17.47 1.92 -13.32
N THR A 90 17.62 1.34 -14.52
CA THR A 90 18.93 0.83 -14.97
C THR A 90 19.85 1.93 -15.50
N PHE A 91 19.28 3.02 -15.99
CA PHE A 91 19.95 4.18 -16.58
C PHE A 91 19.04 5.42 -16.46
N ARG A 92 19.49 6.59 -16.93
CA ARG A 92 18.67 7.82 -16.91
C ARG A 92 17.48 7.70 -17.87
N VAL A 93 16.28 7.92 -17.38
CA VAL A 93 15.03 7.95 -18.16
C VAL A 93 14.50 9.37 -18.14
N LYS A 94 14.15 9.92 -19.32
CA LYS A 94 13.59 11.27 -19.41
C LYS A 94 12.17 11.34 -18.82
N GLU A 95 11.71 12.55 -18.48
CA GLU A 95 10.31 12.81 -18.12
C GLU A 95 9.34 12.05 -19.04
N LYS A 96 8.40 11.31 -18.45
CA LYS A 96 7.36 10.50 -19.13
C LYS A 96 7.89 9.46 -20.15
N GLY A 97 9.20 9.25 -20.21
CA GLY A 97 9.83 8.20 -21.04
C GLY A 97 9.47 6.79 -20.54
N PRO A 98 9.50 5.76 -21.40
CA PRO A 98 9.11 4.41 -20.99
C PRO A 98 10.09 3.81 -19.97
N LEU A 99 9.55 3.38 -18.83
CA LEU A 99 10.26 2.59 -17.81
C LEU A 99 10.17 1.09 -18.14
N SER A 100 9.05 0.64 -18.66
CA SER A 100 8.87 -0.70 -19.24
C SER A 100 7.77 -0.71 -20.28
N PHE A 101 7.81 -1.66 -21.21
CA PHE A 101 6.76 -1.91 -22.19
C PHE A 101 6.64 -3.40 -22.49
N VAL A 102 5.41 -3.89 -22.55
CA VAL A 102 5.06 -5.29 -22.85
C VAL A 102 4.01 -5.30 -23.98
N PRO A 103 4.29 -5.90 -25.15
CA PRO A 103 3.31 -6.11 -26.21
C PRO A 103 2.05 -6.85 -25.71
N ASN A 104 0.87 -6.50 -26.25
CA ASN A 104 -0.39 -7.16 -25.91
C ASN A 104 -0.36 -8.68 -26.16
N THR A 105 0.44 -9.13 -27.14
CA THR A 105 0.63 -10.55 -27.49
C THR A 105 1.38 -11.38 -26.45
N LEU A 106 1.94 -10.77 -25.40
CA LEU A 106 2.68 -11.44 -24.32
C LEU A 106 2.00 -11.31 -22.95
N MET A 107 0.83 -10.68 -22.89
CA MET A 107 0.06 -10.54 -21.65
C MET A 107 -0.71 -11.82 -21.34
N LEU A 108 -0.92 -12.07 -20.04
CA LEU A 108 -1.88 -13.08 -19.59
C LEU A 108 -3.23 -12.38 -19.42
N SER A 109 -4.14 -12.61 -20.36
CA SER A 109 -5.52 -12.13 -20.33
C SER A 109 -6.46 -13.32 -20.51
N LYS A 110 -7.28 -13.59 -19.48
CA LYS A 110 -8.03 -14.84 -19.28
C LYS A 110 -7.13 -16.06 -18.98
N PRO A 111 -7.70 -17.16 -18.44
CA PRO A 111 -6.97 -18.40 -18.29
C PRO A 111 -6.63 -19.04 -19.65
N THR A 112 -5.48 -19.73 -19.74
CA THR A 112 -5.11 -20.51 -20.93
C THR A 112 -5.88 -21.85 -20.95
N PRO A 113 -5.94 -22.61 -22.06
CA PRO A 113 -6.63 -23.90 -22.09
C PRO A 113 -6.16 -24.89 -21.01
N GLU A 114 -4.86 -24.88 -20.64
CA GLU A 114 -4.34 -25.72 -19.55
C GLU A 114 -4.75 -25.22 -18.15
N MET A 115 -5.10 -23.94 -18.02
CA MET A 115 -5.70 -23.40 -16.80
C MET A 115 -7.20 -23.71 -16.74
N GLU A 116 -7.93 -23.51 -17.84
CA GLU A 116 -9.37 -23.83 -17.93
C GLU A 116 -9.61 -25.31 -17.64
N GLU A 117 -8.81 -26.24 -18.18
CA GLU A 117 -8.94 -27.68 -17.87
C GLU A 117 -8.84 -27.99 -16.36
N GLN A 118 -8.17 -27.14 -15.57
CA GLN A 118 -8.10 -27.25 -14.11
C GLN A 118 -9.30 -26.57 -13.42
N LEU A 119 -9.66 -25.36 -13.87
CA LEU A 119 -10.86 -24.64 -13.42
C LEU A 119 -12.16 -25.37 -13.80
N ASP A 120 -12.12 -26.27 -14.78
CA ASP A 120 -13.30 -26.97 -15.28
C ASP A 120 -13.94 -27.89 -14.24
N SER A 121 -13.15 -28.31 -13.25
CA SER A 121 -13.59 -29.08 -12.08
C SER A 121 -14.45 -28.29 -11.08
N LEU A 122 -14.54 -26.96 -11.23
CA LEU A 122 -15.32 -26.09 -10.34
C LEU A 122 -16.82 -26.12 -10.66
N SER A 123 -17.63 -26.17 -9.59
CA SER A 123 -19.09 -26.08 -9.67
C SER A 123 -19.56 -24.69 -10.11
N ALA A 124 -20.82 -24.58 -10.54
CA ALA A 124 -21.41 -23.33 -11.03
C ALA A 124 -21.32 -22.17 -10.02
N SER A 125 -21.41 -22.42 -8.71
CA SER A 125 -21.22 -21.40 -7.68
C SER A 125 -19.77 -20.94 -7.53
N GLU A 126 -18.82 -21.87 -7.67
CA GLU A 126 -17.38 -21.58 -7.60
C GLU A 126 -16.91 -20.82 -8.85
N ARG A 127 -17.41 -21.19 -10.05
CA ARG A 127 -17.21 -20.40 -11.27
C ARG A 127 -17.84 -19.01 -11.15
N SER A 128 -19.09 -18.92 -10.69
CA SER A 128 -19.77 -17.62 -10.48
C SER A 128 -19.01 -16.67 -9.54
N PHE A 129 -18.28 -17.20 -8.54
CA PHE A 129 -17.35 -16.38 -7.73
C PHE A 129 -16.18 -15.84 -8.56
N LEU A 130 -15.54 -16.68 -9.37
CA LEU A 130 -14.45 -16.25 -10.26
C LEU A 130 -14.93 -15.32 -11.40
N ASP A 131 -16.15 -15.48 -11.90
CA ASP A 131 -16.76 -14.62 -12.93
C ASP A 131 -16.97 -13.17 -12.41
N ARG A 132 -17.26 -13.01 -11.11
CA ARG A 132 -17.29 -11.69 -10.44
C ARG A 132 -15.90 -11.07 -10.25
N HIS A 133 -14.84 -11.86 -10.39
CA HIS A 133 -13.45 -11.48 -10.16
C HIS A 133 -12.52 -12.02 -11.27
N PRO A 134 -12.68 -11.63 -12.55
CA PRO A 134 -12.00 -12.28 -13.68
C PRO A 134 -10.46 -12.19 -13.64
N GLY A 135 -9.92 -11.13 -13.03
CA GLY A 135 -8.48 -11.02 -12.74
C GLY A 135 -7.99 -11.98 -11.66
N LEU A 136 -8.85 -12.37 -10.71
CA LEU A 136 -8.54 -13.40 -9.72
C LEU A 136 -8.59 -14.80 -10.35
N ALA A 137 -9.52 -15.05 -11.28
CA ALA A 137 -9.53 -16.27 -12.08
C ALA A 137 -8.22 -16.43 -12.87
N THR A 138 -7.79 -15.35 -13.54
CA THR A 138 -6.53 -15.31 -14.29
C THR A 138 -5.30 -15.43 -13.38
N ALA A 139 -5.33 -14.86 -12.17
CA ALA A 139 -4.28 -15.02 -11.16
C ALA A 139 -4.18 -16.44 -10.60
N LEU A 140 -5.32 -17.11 -10.37
CA LEU A 140 -5.39 -18.51 -9.99
C LEU A 140 -4.86 -19.43 -11.10
N GLY A 141 -5.20 -19.14 -12.35
CA GLY A 141 -4.62 -19.80 -13.51
C GLY A 141 -3.09 -19.62 -13.58
N ALA A 142 -2.58 -18.41 -13.31
CA ALA A 142 -1.15 -18.14 -13.24
C ALA A 142 -0.43 -18.93 -12.12
N LEU A 143 -1.06 -19.10 -10.94
CA LEU A 143 -0.58 -20.00 -9.89
C LEU A 143 -0.51 -21.46 -10.37
N LEU A 144 -1.49 -21.93 -11.13
CA LEU A 144 -1.51 -23.30 -11.68
C LEU A 144 -0.41 -23.51 -12.73
N LEU A 145 -0.15 -22.54 -13.61
CA LEU A 145 1.04 -22.58 -14.48
C LEU A 145 2.36 -22.53 -13.70
N ARG A 146 2.43 -21.77 -12.59
CA ARG A 146 3.61 -21.72 -11.71
C ARG A 146 3.89 -23.07 -11.05
N ARG A 147 2.85 -23.83 -10.68
CA ARG A 147 2.92 -25.22 -10.18
C ARG A 147 3.37 -26.22 -11.25
N SER A 148 3.05 -25.99 -12.53
CA SER A 148 3.38 -26.93 -13.62
C SER A 148 4.88 -27.18 -13.74
N ALA A 149 5.27 -28.44 -14.01
CA ALA A 149 6.66 -28.83 -14.20
C ALA A 149 7.26 -28.40 -15.55
N SER A 150 6.44 -27.97 -16.52
CA SER A 150 6.92 -27.52 -17.83
C SER A 150 7.83 -26.29 -17.71
N ASN A 151 8.95 -26.30 -18.42
CA ASN A 151 9.93 -25.19 -18.44
C ASN A 151 9.86 -24.36 -19.73
N ALA A 152 8.87 -24.61 -20.60
CA ALA A 152 8.94 -24.22 -22.01
C ALA A 152 8.62 -22.75 -22.33
N SER A 153 7.91 -22.01 -21.46
CA SER A 153 7.45 -20.64 -21.76
C SER A 153 8.10 -19.56 -20.89
N GLY A 154 8.33 -18.39 -21.49
CA GLY A 154 8.87 -17.22 -20.79
C GLY A 154 7.98 -16.75 -19.63
N SER A 155 6.65 -16.91 -19.77
CA SER A 155 5.69 -16.58 -18.71
C SER A 155 5.82 -17.48 -17.49
N ILE A 156 6.07 -18.79 -17.66
CA ILE A 156 6.33 -19.68 -16.50
C ILE A 156 7.66 -19.31 -15.82
N ALA A 157 8.70 -18.97 -16.59
CA ALA A 157 9.97 -18.50 -16.03
C ALA A 157 9.79 -17.22 -15.21
N TRP A 158 8.99 -16.26 -15.69
CA TRP A 158 8.59 -15.06 -14.94
C TRP A 158 7.82 -15.40 -13.66
N LEU A 159 6.72 -16.16 -13.76
CA LEU A 159 5.86 -16.50 -12.62
C LEU A 159 6.62 -17.24 -11.49
N ARG A 160 7.65 -18.03 -11.82
CA ARG A 160 8.53 -18.66 -10.83
C ARG A 160 9.60 -17.72 -10.26
N ALA A 161 10.02 -16.69 -10.99
CA ALA A 161 10.95 -15.67 -10.51
C ALA A 161 10.27 -14.61 -9.60
N LEU A 162 8.94 -14.50 -9.65
CA LEU A 162 8.16 -13.66 -8.73
C LEU A 162 8.31 -14.11 -7.26
N PRO A 163 8.25 -13.18 -6.29
CA PRO A 163 8.36 -13.46 -4.87
C PRO A 163 7.46 -14.61 -4.36
N ALA A 164 7.93 -15.33 -3.34
CA ALA A 164 7.15 -16.34 -2.65
C ALA A 164 5.98 -15.75 -1.85
N GLU A 165 6.13 -14.51 -1.37
CA GLU A 165 5.13 -13.74 -0.63
C GLU A 165 5.09 -12.32 -1.20
N MET A 166 3.90 -11.70 -1.24
CA MET A 166 3.69 -10.33 -1.70
C MET A 166 3.00 -9.54 -0.58
N PRO A 167 3.40 -8.29 -0.28
CA PRO A 167 2.94 -7.59 0.91
C PRO A 167 1.50 -7.07 0.75
N PHE A 168 0.55 -7.68 1.47
CA PHE A 168 -0.83 -7.18 1.61
C PHE A 168 -1.43 -7.64 2.95
N SER A 169 -2.67 -7.24 3.23
CA SER A 169 -3.41 -7.56 4.47
C SER A 169 -3.42 -9.04 4.88
N GLY A 170 -3.39 -9.98 3.93
CA GLY A 170 -3.33 -11.42 4.21
C GLY A 170 -2.12 -11.85 5.06
N MET A 171 -1.02 -11.08 5.04
CA MET A 171 0.18 -11.31 5.84
C MET A 171 0.08 -10.80 7.29
N LEU A 172 -0.96 -10.04 7.65
CA LEU A 172 -1.06 -9.42 8.96
C LEU A 172 -1.34 -10.45 10.06
N ASN A 173 -0.63 -10.35 11.17
CA ASN A 173 -0.90 -11.14 12.37
C ASN A 173 -2.15 -10.65 13.13
N ARG A 174 -2.59 -11.41 14.14
CA ARG A 174 -3.82 -11.12 14.89
C ARG A 174 -3.76 -9.74 15.57
N GLU A 175 -2.64 -9.40 16.19
CA GLU A 175 -2.44 -8.12 16.86
C GLU A 175 -2.48 -6.93 15.89
N GLN A 176 -1.83 -7.03 14.74
CA GLN A 176 -1.86 -6.02 13.68
C GLN A 176 -3.29 -5.78 13.18
N ARG A 177 -4.07 -6.85 12.99
CA ARG A 177 -5.49 -6.78 12.60
C ARG A 177 -6.34 -6.10 13.68
N MET A 178 -6.17 -6.51 14.94
CA MET A 178 -6.89 -5.89 16.08
C MET A 178 -6.51 -4.41 16.31
N ALA A 179 -5.30 -3.99 15.93
CA ALA A 179 -4.85 -2.59 15.99
C ALA A 179 -5.45 -1.70 14.88
N LEU A 180 -5.91 -2.30 13.77
CA LEU A 180 -6.60 -1.62 12.66
C LEU A 180 -8.12 -1.46 12.90
N HIS A 181 -8.66 -1.90 14.02
CA HIS A 181 -10.10 -1.78 14.28
C HIS A 181 -10.58 -0.31 14.15
N GLY A 182 -11.71 -0.13 13.48
CA GLY A 182 -12.31 1.17 13.13
C GLY A 182 -11.62 1.94 11.99
N THR A 183 -10.46 1.50 11.51
CA THR A 183 -9.72 2.20 10.44
C THR A 183 -10.26 1.85 9.05
N THR A 184 -10.05 2.72 8.06
CA THR A 184 -10.47 2.43 6.66
C THR A 184 -9.77 1.21 6.07
N ALA A 185 -8.61 0.84 6.60
CA ALA A 185 -7.93 -0.40 6.25
C ALA A 185 -8.74 -1.65 6.63
N GLN A 186 -9.49 -1.63 7.74
CA GLN A 186 -10.16 -2.83 8.27
C GLN A 186 -11.11 -3.44 7.23
N ARG A 187 -11.99 -2.63 6.63
CA ARG A 187 -12.91 -3.10 5.58
C ARG A 187 -12.19 -3.78 4.40
N THR A 188 -11.02 -3.29 4.00
CA THR A 188 -10.23 -3.90 2.92
C THR A 188 -9.42 -5.12 3.39
N VAL A 189 -9.03 -5.19 4.67
CA VAL A 189 -8.49 -6.42 5.29
C VAL A 189 -9.56 -7.50 5.30
N ASP A 190 -10.78 -7.17 5.71
CA ASP A 190 -11.90 -8.11 5.86
C ASP A 190 -12.34 -8.67 4.50
N ILE A 191 -12.52 -7.82 3.48
CA ILE A 191 -12.80 -8.24 2.08
C ILE A 191 -11.70 -9.16 1.53
N ASN A 192 -10.42 -8.86 1.80
CA ASN A 192 -9.32 -9.72 1.35
C ASN A 192 -9.33 -11.07 2.09
N ASP A 193 -9.69 -11.12 3.37
CA ASP A 193 -9.82 -12.36 4.12
C ASP A 193 -11.05 -13.21 3.71
N GLU A 194 -12.14 -12.58 3.27
CA GLU A 194 -13.28 -13.27 2.62
C GLU A 194 -12.84 -13.92 1.30
N ILE A 195 -12.15 -13.16 0.44
CA ILE A 195 -11.61 -13.67 -0.84
C ILE A 195 -10.63 -14.82 -0.59
N LEU A 196 -9.77 -14.74 0.42
CA LEU A 196 -8.87 -15.85 0.80
C LEU A 196 -9.63 -17.09 1.27
N GLN A 197 -10.72 -16.93 2.02
CA GLN A 197 -11.55 -18.06 2.44
C GLN A 197 -12.25 -18.72 1.26
N GLU A 198 -12.82 -17.95 0.32
CA GLU A 198 -13.44 -18.50 -0.89
C GLU A 198 -12.41 -19.22 -1.78
N LEU A 199 -11.23 -18.62 -2.02
CA LEU A 199 -10.13 -19.30 -2.72
C LEU A 199 -9.72 -20.63 -2.06
N GLN A 200 -9.72 -20.70 -0.73
CA GLN A 200 -9.42 -21.93 0.01
C GLN A 200 -10.57 -22.96 -0.02
N ARG A 201 -11.79 -22.56 -0.39
CA ARG A 201 -12.96 -23.46 -0.54
C ARG A 201 -13.04 -24.11 -1.93
N LEU A 202 -12.35 -23.55 -2.94
CA LEU A 202 -12.37 -24.04 -4.32
C LEU A 202 -11.88 -25.49 -4.47
N LYS A 203 -12.72 -26.35 -5.03
CA LYS A 203 -12.51 -27.80 -5.21
C LYS A 203 -11.70 -28.15 -6.46
N LEU A 204 -10.57 -27.48 -6.66
CA LEU A 204 -9.62 -27.79 -7.73
C LEU A 204 -9.04 -29.20 -7.60
N LYS A 205 -8.62 -29.80 -8.72
CA LYS A 205 -7.91 -31.11 -8.78
C LYS A 205 -6.75 -31.25 -7.79
N GLN A 206 -6.13 -30.13 -7.40
CA GLN A 206 -5.19 -30.04 -6.27
C GLN A 206 -5.57 -28.84 -5.40
N ALA A 207 -6.06 -29.11 -4.18
CA ALA A 207 -6.47 -28.09 -3.22
C ALA A 207 -5.40 -27.00 -2.98
N LEU A 208 -5.85 -25.78 -2.67
CA LEU A 208 -4.96 -24.65 -2.41
C LEU A 208 -4.57 -24.59 -0.92
N LYS A 209 -3.27 -24.49 -0.64
CA LYS A 209 -2.80 -24.09 0.69
C LYS A 209 -3.10 -22.61 0.91
N ARG A 210 -3.27 -22.17 2.16
CA ARG A 210 -3.49 -20.75 2.50
C ARG A 210 -2.42 -19.82 1.91
N SER A 211 -1.16 -20.26 1.89
CA SER A 211 -0.04 -19.53 1.27
C SER A 211 -0.17 -19.38 -0.25
N GLU A 212 -0.82 -20.33 -0.92
CA GLU A 212 -1.03 -20.30 -2.38
C GLU A 212 -2.24 -19.44 -2.75
N ALA A 213 -3.32 -19.51 -1.98
CA ALA A 213 -4.44 -18.56 -2.06
C ALA A 213 -3.97 -17.12 -1.80
N ALA A 214 -3.11 -16.92 -0.79
CA ALA A 214 -2.47 -15.64 -0.51
C ALA A 214 -1.53 -15.18 -1.62
N TRP A 215 -0.81 -16.10 -2.27
CA TRP A 215 0.00 -15.77 -3.44
C TRP A 215 -0.85 -15.34 -4.64
N ALA A 216 -1.95 -16.05 -4.93
CA ALA A 216 -2.85 -15.69 -6.04
C ALA A 216 -3.52 -14.33 -5.83
N LEU A 217 -4.04 -14.05 -4.62
CA LEU A 217 -4.60 -12.73 -4.29
C LEU A 217 -3.52 -11.63 -4.29
N GLY A 218 -2.33 -11.91 -3.75
CA GLY A 218 -1.19 -10.99 -3.80
C GLY A 218 -0.77 -10.67 -5.23
N PHE A 219 -0.72 -11.68 -6.12
CA PHE A 219 -0.40 -11.50 -7.52
C PHE A 219 -1.46 -10.66 -8.25
N PHE A 220 -2.75 -10.95 -8.03
CA PHE A 220 -3.86 -10.13 -8.53
C PHE A 220 -3.73 -8.66 -8.10
N LEU A 221 -3.50 -8.40 -6.80
CA LEU A 221 -3.40 -7.05 -6.26
C LEU A 221 -2.17 -6.30 -6.82
N HIS A 222 -0.98 -6.89 -6.77
CA HIS A 222 0.26 -6.19 -7.13
C HIS A 222 0.47 -6.04 -8.63
N HIS A 223 0.30 -7.14 -9.38
CA HIS A 223 0.64 -7.22 -10.82
C HIS A 223 -0.57 -7.05 -11.75
N GLY A 224 -1.79 -6.98 -11.22
CA GLY A 224 -3.00 -6.77 -11.99
C GLY A 224 -3.03 -5.40 -12.68
N LEU A 225 -3.43 -5.43 -13.96
CA LEU A 225 -3.85 -4.28 -14.74
C LEU A 225 -5.39 -4.25 -14.82
N GLU A 226 -5.93 -3.29 -15.57
CA GLU A 226 -7.36 -3.24 -15.88
C GLU A 226 -7.88 -4.56 -16.46
N GLN A 227 -9.16 -4.85 -16.19
CA GLN A 227 -9.88 -6.05 -16.64
C GLN A 227 -9.26 -7.40 -16.24
N GLY A 228 -8.26 -7.41 -15.33
CA GLY A 228 -7.62 -8.63 -14.86
C GLY A 228 -6.49 -9.14 -15.75
N VAL A 229 -5.91 -8.27 -16.58
CA VAL A 229 -4.78 -8.57 -17.45
C VAL A 229 -3.46 -8.46 -16.67
N PHE A 230 -2.48 -9.32 -16.97
CA PHE A 230 -1.13 -9.29 -16.38
C PHE A 230 -0.05 -9.16 -17.45
N ALA A 231 0.92 -8.27 -17.24
CA ALA A 231 2.01 -8.01 -18.19
C ALA A 231 3.38 -8.46 -17.62
N PRO A 232 4.01 -9.53 -18.15
CA PRO A 232 5.25 -10.07 -17.62
C PRO A 232 6.40 -9.05 -17.53
N GLY A 233 6.96 -8.87 -16.33
CA GLY A 233 8.04 -7.90 -16.09
C GLY A 233 7.62 -6.45 -15.90
N LEU A 234 6.36 -6.06 -16.19
CA LEU A 234 5.95 -4.66 -16.24
C LEU A 234 5.90 -3.97 -14.85
N LEU A 235 5.55 -4.73 -13.81
CA LEU A 235 5.36 -4.23 -12.44
C LEU A 235 6.25 -4.95 -11.41
N ASP A 236 7.25 -5.71 -11.87
CA ASP A 236 8.09 -6.56 -11.01
C ASP A 236 8.94 -5.72 -10.04
N GLY A 237 8.58 -5.77 -8.75
CA GLY A 237 9.21 -4.93 -7.71
C GLY A 237 8.78 -3.46 -7.73
N VAL A 238 7.80 -3.08 -8.55
CA VAL A 238 7.30 -1.70 -8.66
C VAL A 238 6.28 -1.43 -7.55
N ALA A 239 6.60 -0.49 -6.65
CA ALA A 239 5.71 -0.16 -5.53
C ALA A 239 4.64 0.88 -5.94
N ARG A 240 3.44 0.81 -5.34
CA ARG A 240 2.42 1.85 -5.49
C ARG A 240 2.82 3.12 -4.73
N HIS A 241 2.65 4.30 -5.33
CA HIS A 241 2.90 5.60 -4.69
C HIS A 241 1.90 6.67 -5.19
N TRP A 242 1.65 7.71 -4.38
CA TRP A 242 0.62 8.73 -4.65
C TRP A 242 1.15 9.98 -5.38
N ASP A 243 2.39 10.41 -5.11
CA ASP A 243 2.96 11.64 -5.69
C ASP A 243 3.38 11.41 -7.15
N GLN A 244 2.71 12.09 -8.08
CA GLN A 244 2.93 12.06 -9.53
C GLN A 244 4.32 12.57 -9.97
N ARG A 245 5.09 13.19 -9.06
CA ARG A 245 6.51 13.55 -9.27
C ARG A 245 7.47 12.40 -8.95
N LEU A 246 6.97 11.32 -8.36
CA LEU A 246 7.74 10.11 -8.00
C LEU A 246 7.19 8.83 -8.65
N CYS A 247 5.89 8.79 -8.97
CA CYS A 247 5.25 7.64 -9.59
C CYS A 247 5.08 7.77 -11.11
N GLY A 248 5.25 6.65 -11.80
CA GLY A 248 4.96 6.49 -13.22
C GLY A 248 3.50 6.17 -13.51
N ALA A 249 3.00 6.61 -14.66
CA ALA A 249 1.65 6.30 -15.14
C ALA A 249 1.65 5.03 -16.01
N LEU A 250 0.57 4.25 -15.95
CA LEU A 250 0.33 3.16 -16.90
C LEU A 250 -0.34 3.72 -18.16
N ALA A 251 0.21 3.37 -19.32
CA ALA A 251 -0.34 3.72 -20.62
C ALA A 251 -0.72 2.43 -21.38
N LEU A 252 -2.02 2.15 -21.45
CA LEU A 252 -2.58 0.99 -22.14
C LEU A 252 -2.57 1.20 -23.66
N ASN A 253 -2.35 0.14 -24.43
CA ASN A 253 -2.27 0.15 -25.90
C ASN A 253 -1.28 1.18 -26.50
N ALA A 254 -0.27 1.59 -25.72
CA ALA A 254 0.71 2.60 -26.12
C ALA A 254 1.61 2.11 -27.27
N PRO A 255 1.80 2.87 -28.35
CA PRO A 255 2.59 2.47 -29.52
C PRO A 255 4.10 2.67 -29.33
N VAL A 256 4.65 2.39 -28.13
CA VAL A 256 6.02 2.76 -27.72
C VAL A 256 7.12 2.26 -28.67
N THR A 257 6.91 1.11 -29.31
CA THR A 257 7.87 0.50 -30.25
C THR A 257 7.59 0.81 -31.72
N GLY A 258 6.49 1.52 -32.02
CA GLY A 258 6.01 1.77 -33.39
C GLY A 258 5.58 0.53 -34.18
N ARG A 259 5.59 -0.68 -33.58
CA ARG A 259 5.33 -1.96 -34.27
C ARG A 259 4.11 -2.72 -33.77
N LEU A 260 3.90 -2.76 -32.46
CA LEU A 260 2.79 -3.47 -31.83
C LEU A 260 2.22 -2.62 -30.68
N PRO A 261 0.90 -2.64 -30.45
CA PRO A 261 0.33 -2.10 -29.22
C PRO A 261 0.74 -2.96 -28.02
N GLY A 262 0.91 -2.31 -26.89
CA GLY A 262 1.28 -2.93 -25.62
C GLY A 262 0.91 -2.03 -24.44
N THR A 263 1.14 -2.49 -23.22
CA THR A 263 1.07 -1.62 -22.04
C THR A 263 2.47 -1.14 -21.70
N ALA A 264 2.58 0.16 -21.42
CA ALA A 264 3.80 0.76 -20.90
C ALA A 264 3.62 1.26 -19.47
N LEU A 265 4.68 1.18 -18.67
CA LEU A 265 4.88 2.05 -17.52
C LEU A 265 5.71 3.24 -18.01
N LEU A 266 5.17 4.44 -17.93
CA LEU A 266 5.86 5.70 -18.27
C LEU A 266 6.48 6.30 -17.00
N GLY A 267 7.57 7.06 -17.15
CA GLY A 267 8.20 7.79 -16.06
C GLY A 267 7.31 8.86 -15.42
N PRO A 268 7.69 9.37 -14.24
CA PRO A 268 7.01 10.50 -13.59
C PRO A 268 7.13 11.79 -14.41
N ALA A 269 6.51 12.85 -13.90
CA ALA A 269 6.66 14.23 -14.42
C ALA A 269 8.04 14.87 -14.08
N ARG A 270 9.13 14.12 -14.30
CA ARG A 270 10.54 14.54 -14.23
C ARG A 270 11.45 13.49 -14.85
N ASP A 271 12.69 13.87 -15.18
CA ASP A 271 13.76 12.90 -15.41
C ASP A 271 14.02 12.03 -14.15
N MET A 272 14.37 10.77 -14.36
CA MET A 272 14.85 9.83 -13.35
C MET A 272 16.31 9.46 -13.62
N GLU A 273 17.16 9.50 -12.60
CA GLU A 273 18.57 9.11 -12.70
C GLU A 273 18.77 7.60 -12.40
N PRO A 274 19.92 6.98 -12.78
CA PRO A 274 20.18 5.55 -12.58
C PRO A 274 20.19 5.15 -11.10
N GLY A 275 19.41 4.14 -10.74
CA GLY A 275 19.34 3.61 -9.37
C GLY A 275 18.22 4.22 -8.52
N GLU A 276 17.47 5.20 -9.03
CA GLU A 276 16.23 5.65 -8.39
C GLU A 276 15.16 4.55 -8.37
N GLN A 277 14.37 4.50 -7.30
CA GLN A 277 13.29 3.53 -7.15
C GLN A 277 12.14 3.83 -8.12
N VAL A 278 11.64 2.78 -8.78
CA VAL A 278 10.47 2.86 -9.65
C VAL A 278 9.20 2.65 -8.85
N PHE A 279 8.25 3.57 -9.02
CA PHE A 279 6.90 3.49 -8.48
C PHE A 279 5.88 3.59 -9.60
N VAL A 280 4.68 3.02 -9.39
CA VAL A 280 3.50 3.22 -10.26
C VAL A 280 2.42 3.96 -9.47
N CYS A 281 1.68 4.85 -10.14
CA CYS A 281 0.75 5.73 -9.47
C CYS A 281 -0.45 4.98 -8.85
N SER A 282 -0.95 5.53 -7.74
CA SER A 282 -2.14 5.04 -7.04
C SER A 282 -2.77 6.19 -6.24
N GLU A 283 -4.07 6.41 -6.45
CA GLU A 283 -4.82 7.50 -5.79
C GLU A 283 -5.48 7.04 -4.47
N LEU A 284 -5.08 5.89 -3.96
CA LEU A 284 -5.69 5.28 -2.77
C LEU A 284 -5.25 5.97 -1.46
N PRO A 285 -6.17 6.13 -0.49
CA PRO A 285 -5.81 6.52 0.87
C PRO A 285 -4.98 5.43 1.54
N ASN A 286 -4.19 5.81 2.54
CA ASN A 286 -3.21 4.92 3.16
C ASN A 286 -3.81 3.64 3.76
N GLY A 287 -5.06 3.63 4.25
CA GLY A 287 -5.69 2.41 4.75
C GLY A 287 -5.88 1.35 3.67
N GLN A 288 -6.42 1.75 2.51
CA GLN A 288 -6.60 0.87 1.35
C GLN A 288 -5.25 0.50 0.71
N LEU A 289 -4.36 1.49 0.53
CA LEU A 289 -3.01 1.29 0.00
C LEU A 289 -2.19 0.30 0.85
N PHE A 290 -2.36 0.34 2.17
CA PHE A 290 -1.74 -0.60 3.08
C PHE A 290 -2.37 -1.99 3.02
N ALA A 291 -3.71 -2.08 3.05
CA ALA A 291 -4.41 -3.36 3.03
C ALA A 291 -4.23 -4.12 1.69
N MET A 292 -4.06 -3.42 0.57
CA MET A 292 -3.83 -4.01 -0.75
C MET A 292 -2.34 -4.21 -1.10
N TYR A 293 -1.44 -3.31 -0.68
CA TYR A 293 -0.05 -3.29 -1.16
C TYR A 293 1.03 -3.22 -0.06
N GLY A 294 0.65 -3.25 1.22
CA GLY A 294 1.60 -3.20 2.34
C GLY A 294 2.43 -1.91 2.39
N ALA A 295 1.86 -0.81 1.90
CA ALA A 295 2.49 0.51 1.82
C ALA A 295 1.57 1.60 2.37
N ALA A 296 2.13 2.49 3.19
CA ALA A 296 1.51 3.74 3.61
C ALA A 296 2.59 4.83 3.61
N TYR A 297 2.21 6.08 3.37
CA TYR A 297 3.15 7.20 3.26
C TYR A 297 2.74 8.37 4.16
N GLN A 298 3.66 8.87 4.97
CA GLN A 298 3.41 9.91 5.98
C GLN A 298 2.73 11.16 5.40
N ASN A 299 3.06 11.50 4.15
CA ASN A 299 2.62 12.70 3.45
C ASN A 299 1.53 12.44 2.39
N ASN A 300 0.92 11.24 2.36
CA ASN A 300 -0.18 10.95 1.42
C ASN A 300 -1.34 11.93 1.66
N PRO A 301 -1.74 12.76 0.68
CA PRO A 301 -2.86 13.70 0.83
C PRO A 301 -4.22 13.03 0.61
N GLN A 302 -4.24 11.78 0.10
CA GLN A 302 -5.48 11.08 -0.22
C GLN A 302 -6.27 10.77 1.03
N GLY A 303 -7.51 11.24 1.01
CA GLY A 303 -8.38 11.38 2.17
C GLY A 303 -9.22 10.16 2.49
N VAL A 304 -9.80 10.15 3.69
CA VAL A 304 -10.83 9.18 4.05
C VAL A 304 -12.15 9.56 3.38
N ALA A 305 -12.77 8.60 2.69
CA ALA A 305 -14.12 8.74 2.16
C ALA A 305 -15.15 8.38 3.25
N LEU A 306 -15.90 9.38 3.72
CA LEU A 306 -17.14 9.16 4.46
C LEU A 306 -18.26 8.80 3.48
N THR A 307 -18.92 7.67 3.71
CA THR A 307 -20.12 7.30 2.95
C THR A 307 -21.29 8.17 3.41
N GLN A 308 -21.99 8.82 2.46
CA GLN A 308 -23.20 9.57 2.79
C GLN A 308 -24.36 8.62 3.14
N GLY A 309 -25.40 9.15 3.80
CA GLY A 309 -26.53 8.34 4.28
C GLY A 309 -27.25 7.57 3.16
N SER A 310 -27.95 6.50 3.52
CA SER A 310 -28.64 5.60 2.59
C SER A 310 -29.76 6.31 1.82
N VAL A 311 -29.44 6.82 0.63
CA VAL A 311 -30.42 7.18 -0.40
C VAL A 311 -31.02 5.88 -0.96
N PRO A 312 -32.35 5.75 -1.09
CA PRO A 312 -32.99 4.59 -1.71
C PRO A 312 -32.45 4.32 -3.13
N ASP A 313 -32.13 3.07 -3.46
CA ASP A 313 -31.47 2.71 -4.74
C ASP A 313 -32.24 3.19 -5.98
N ASN A 314 -33.58 3.20 -5.91
CA ASN A 314 -34.47 3.67 -6.98
C ASN A 314 -34.40 5.19 -7.23
N LEU A 315 -33.85 5.97 -6.30
CA LEU A 315 -33.58 7.40 -6.46
C LEU A 315 -32.08 7.66 -6.70
N LEU A 316 -31.21 6.85 -6.08
CA LEU A 316 -29.76 7.02 -6.08
C LEU A 316 -29.18 7.15 -7.49
N ASP A 317 -29.51 6.24 -8.42
CA ASP A 317 -28.93 6.30 -9.77
C ASP A 317 -29.45 7.49 -10.61
N SER A 318 -30.69 7.96 -10.38
CA SER A 318 -31.20 9.18 -11.00
C SER A 318 -30.45 10.42 -10.49
N MET A 319 -30.22 10.50 -9.18
CA MET A 319 -29.50 11.61 -8.55
C MET A 319 -28.01 11.61 -8.94
N LEU A 320 -27.40 10.45 -9.15
CA LEU A 320 -26.02 10.34 -9.64
C LEU A 320 -25.90 10.72 -11.12
N GLN A 321 -26.88 10.32 -11.95
CA GLN A 321 -26.94 10.78 -13.33
C GLN A 321 -27.12 12.30 -13.42
N GLN A 322 -27.87 12.92 -12.51
CA GLN A 322 -27.93 14.38 -12.40
C GLN A 322 -26.57 14.98 -11.99
N ALA A 323 -25.84 14.37 -11.04
CA ALA A 323 -24.50 14.83 -10.65
C ALA A 323 -23.48 14.71 -11.80
N GLU A 324 -23.56 13.67 -12.63
CA GLU A 324 -22.74 13.52 -13.84
C GLU A 324 -23.06 14.61 -14.87
N LEU A 325 -24.35 14.83 -15.17
CA LEU A 325 -24.79 15.69 -16.28
C LEU A 325 -24.85 17.19 -15.95
N GLU A 326 -25.19 17.58 -14.73
CA GLU A 326 -25.38 19.00 -14.34
C GLU A 326 -24.23 19.58 -13.49
N PHE A 327 -23.36 18.72 -12.94
CA PHE A 327 -22.29 19.11 -12.02
C PHE A 327 -20.89 18.65 -12.44
N GLU A 328 -20.76 17.89 -13.55
CA GLU A 328 -19.48 17.34 -14.06
C GLU A 328 -18.74 16.48 -13.01
N CYS A 329 -19.51 15.82 -12.15
CA CYS A 329 -19.03 15.03 -11.02
C CYS A 329 -19.00 13.54 -11.33
N GLN A 330 -17.97 12.83 -10.87
CA GLN A 330 -17.97 11.38 -10.92
C GLN A 330 -18.95 10.81 -9.89
N ARG A 331 -19.59 9.66 -10.16
CA ARG A 331 -20.49 9.01 -9.18
C ARG A 331 -19.84 8.78 -7.80
N ALA A 332 -18.54 8.52 -7.78
CA ALA A 332 -17.76 8.38 -6.54
C ALA A 332 -17.67 9.69 -5.74
N GLU A 333 -17.50 10.83 -6.41
CA GLU A 333 -17.45 12.16 -5.78
C GLU A 333 -18.82 12.62 -5.26
N ALA A 334 -19.91 12.10 -5.83
CA ALA A 334 -21.27 12.35 -5.36
C ALA A 334 -21.65 11.43 -4.19
N ARG A 335 -21.28 10.13 -4.21
CA ARG A 335 -21.61 9.16 -3.14
C ARG A 335 -20.85 9.36 -1.82
N SER A 336 -19.73 10.09 -1.81
CA SER A 336 -18.83 10.16 -0.64
C SER A 336 -18.24 11.55 -0.40
N LEU A 337 -18.00 11.88 0.87
CA LEU A 337 -17.26 13.07 1.29
C LEU A 337 -15.80 12.70 1.58
N TYR A 338 -14.86 13.31 0.87
CA TYR A 338 -13.43 12.95 0.93
C TYR A 338 -12.68 13.90 1.86
N LEU A 339 -12.51 13.50 3.12
CA LEU A 339 -11.77 14.22 4.15
C LEU A 339 -10.27 14.27 3.80
N ARG A 340 -9.78 15.40 3.26
CA ARG A 340 -8.38 15.59 2.88
C ARG A 340 -7.54 16.21 4.00
N ARG A 341 -6.26 15.87 4.05
CA ARG A 341 -5.27 16.45 4.97
C ARG A 341 -4.68 17.76 4.39
N GLN A 342 -5.54 18.65 3.92
CA GLN A 342 -5.20 19.92 3.28
C GLN A 342 -5.84 21.10 4.06
N ALA A 343 -5.62 22.34 3.62
CA ALA A 343 -6.24 23.51 4.24
C ALA A 343 -7.77 23.50 4.10
N GLU A 344 -8.28 22.97 2.98
CA GLU A 344 -9.67 22.53 2.85
C GLU A 344 -9.77 21.06 3.25
N LEU A 345 -10.56 20.76 4.29
CA LEU A 345 -10.89 19.39 4.68
C LEU A 345 -11.78 18.71 3.63
N LEU A 346 -12.81 19.42 3.18
CA LEU A 346 -13.68 19.04 2.07
C LEU A 346 -13.53 20.10 0.98
N SER A 347 -13.22 19.68 -0.24
CA SER A 347 -13.04 20.63 -1.34
C SER A 347 -14.39 21.14 -1.85
N SER A 348 -14.41 22.39 -2.36
CA SER A 348 -15.60 22.98 -2.97
C SER A 348 -16.15 22.16 -4.16
N ARG A 349 -15.30 21.38 -4.85
CA ARG A 349 -15.77 20.37 -5.84
C ARG A 349 -16.57 19.26 -5.16
N ASN A 350 -16.02 18.61 -4.14
CA ASN A 350 -16.68 17.49 -3.48
C ASN A 350 -17.96 17.91 -2.75
N LEU A 351 -17.99 19.09 -2.11
CA LEU A 351 -19.22 19.63 -1.52
C LEU A 351 -20.33 19.77 -2.57
N ARG A 352 -20.08 20.40 -3.72
CA ARG A 352 -21.04 20.52 -4.84
C ARG A 352 -21.45 19.18 -5.44
N CYS A 353 -20.52 18.23 -5.60
CA CYS A 353 -20.85 16.89 -6.10
C CYS A 353 -21.78 16.14 -5.14
N SER A 354 -21.51 16.25 -3.84
CA SER A 354 -22.29 15.59 -2.79
C SER A 354 -23.65 16.24 -2.56
N SER A 355 -23.83 17.54 -2.86
CA SER A 355 -25.07 18.26 -2.57
C SER A 355 -26.26 17.76 -3.36
N VAL A 356 -26.04 17.09 -4.49
CA VAL A 356 -27.12 16.39 -5.20
C VAL A 356 -27.75 15.30 -4.32
N LEU A 357 -26.97 14.62 -3.46
CA LEU A 357 -27.47 13.57 -2.57
C LEU A 357 -28.16 14.11 -1.31
N TRP A 358 -27.51 15.00 -0.54
CA TRP A 358 -28.09 15.50 0.72
C TRP A 358 -29.20 16.55 0.56
N LEU A 359 -29.56 16.91 -0.67
CA LEU A 359 -30.68 17.81 -1.01
C LEU A 359 -31.82 17.15 -1.80
N GLY A 360 -31.74 15.85 -2.10
CA GLY A 360 -32.79 15.15 -2.85
C GLY A 360 -32.85 15.46 -4.36
N GLY A 361 -31.78 16.04 -4.93
CA GLY A 361 -31.65 16.28 -6.37
C GLY A 361 -32.52 17.42 -6.92
N GLY A 362 -32.92 17.30 -8.19
CA GLY A 362 -33.86 18.21 -8.85
C GLY A 362 -33.41 19.67 -8.89
N SER A 363 -34.37 20.58 -8.77
CA SER A 363 -34.14 22.04 -8.75
C SER A 363 -33.61 22.56 -7.40
N GLU A 364 -33.62 21.75 -6.34
CA GLU A 364 -32.95 22.05 -5.06
C GLU A 364 -31.44 21.97 -5.25
N ALA A 365 -30.94 20.88 -5.85
CA ALA A 365 -29.52 20.68 -6.11
C ALA A 365 -28.91 21.79 -6.97
N ARG A 366 -29.61 22.28 -8.01
CA ARG A 366 -29.12 23.38 -8.87
C ARG A 366 -28.99 24.71 -8.10
N ARG A 367 -30.03 25.11 -7.36
CA ARG A 367 -29.99 26.32 -6.50
C ARG A 367 -28.90 26.21 -5.42
N ALA A 368 -28.63 25.01 -4.93
CA ALA A 368 -27.51 24.77 -4.03
C ALA A 368 -26.13 24.80 -4.70
N LYS A 369 -26.02 24.49 -6.00
CA LYS A 369 -24.79 24.71 -6.77
C LYS A 369 -24.40 26.19 -6.71
N GLU A 370 -25.36 27.07 -7.04
CA GLU A 370 -25.22 28.53 -7.01
C GLU A 370 -24.89 29.05 -5.59
N TYR A 371 -25.57 28.52 -4.57
CA TYR A 371 -25.30 28.81 -3.16
C TYR A 371 -23.89 28.39 -2.72
N LEU A 372 -23.44 27.19 -3.11
CA LEU A 372 -22.14 26.63 -2.72
C LEU A 372 -20.96 27.24 -3.49
N GLU A 373 -21.18 27.72 -4.72
CA GLU A 373 -20.18 28.41 -5.54
C GLU A 373 -19.97 29.87 -5.11
N THR A 374 -20.95 30.49 -4.46
CA THR A 374 -20.88 31.88 -3.98
C THR A 374 -20.28 31.95 -2.56
N TRP A 375 -19.30 32.83 -2.35
CA TRP A 375 -18.78 33.19 -1.03
C TRP A 375 -18.55 34.73 -0.92
N PRO A 376 -19.07 35.42 0.11
CA PRO A 376 -19.92 34.92 1.20
C PRO A 376 -21.24 34.33 0.68
N ARG A 377 -21.84 33.41 1.43
CA ARG A 377 -23.11 32.77 1.05
C ARG A 377 -24.21 33.83 0.84
N PRO A 378 -25.06 33.71 -0.19
CA PRO A 378 -26.24 34.55 -0.31
C PRO A 378 -27.22 34.24 0.84
N ASP A 379 -28.02 35.22 1.26
CA ASP A 379 -28.88 35.06 2.43
C ASP A 379 -30.08 34.16 2.11
N SER A 380 -29.98 32.91 2.54
CA SER A 380 -31.02 31.88 2.43
C SER A 380 -31.04 31.05 3.70
N SER A 381 -32.14 31.12 4.45
CA SER A 381 -32.35 30.35 5.68
C SER A 381 -32.41 28.84 5.41
N ASP A 382 -33.10 28.43 4.35
CA ASP A 382 -33.26 27.04 3.94
C ASP A 382 -31.91 26.36 3.61
N PHE A 383 -31.10 26.96 2.73
CA PHE A 383 -29.78 26.41 2.43
C PHE A 383 -28.80 26.51 3.61
N ARG A 384 -28.94 27.52 4.48
CA ARG A 384 -28.16 27.62 5.73
C ARG A 384 -28.50 26.49 6.70
N GLU A 385 -29.78 26.15 6.89
CA GLU A 385 -30.17 25.01 7.73
C GLU A 385 -29.68 23.68 7.14
N LYS A 386 -29.78 23.52 5.81
CA LYS A 386 -29.30 22.31 5.11
C LYS A 386 -27.77 22.16 5.18
N GLU A 387 -26.99 23.25 5.01
CA GLU A 387 -25.52 23.23 5.17
C GLU A 387 -25.12 23.01 6.66
N LEU A 388 -25.87 23.57 7.62
CA LEU A 388 -25.68 23.32 9.06
C LEU A 388 -25.95 21.85 9.44
N ARG A 389 -27.00 21.25 8.88
CA ARG A 389 -27.34 19.83 9.05
C ARG A 389 -26.25 18.93 8.47
N LEU A 390 -25.71 19.27 7.29
CA LEU A 390 -24.58 18.56 6.69
C LEU A 390 -23.37 18.55 7.63
N TYR A 391 -22.90 19.70 8.10
CA TYR A 391 -21.71 19.75 8.97
C TYR A 391 -21.93 19.07 10.32
N THR A 392 -23.17 19.06 10.82
CA THR A 392 -23.56 18.30 12.02
C THR A 392 -23.45 16.79 11.77
N GLN A 393 -23.95 16.29 10.64
CA GLN A 393 -23.85 14.86 10.27
C GLN A 393 -22.40 14.44 10.02
N VAL A 394 -21.60 15.27 9.35
CA VAL A 394 -20.16 15.02 9.13
C VAL A 394 -19.41 14.97 10.46
N ALA A 395 -19.69 15.89 11.39
CA ALA A 395 -19.11 15.84 12.73
C ALA A 395 -19.50 14.56 13.49
N GLN A 396 -20.76 14.11 13.41
CA GLN A 396 -21.22 12.87 14.02
C GLN A 396 -20.49 11.64 13.44
N GLN A 397 -20.35 11.55 12.11
CA GLN A 397 -19.60 10.48 11.45
C GLN A 397 -18.11 10.49 11.85
N CYS A 398 -17.45 11.66 11.80
CA CYS A 398 -16.06 11.80 12.22
C CYS A 398 -15.85 11.44 13.70
N ASN A 399 -16.79 11.79 14.58
CA ASN A 399 -16.72 11.41 16.00
C ASN A 399 -16.88 9.90 16.19
N SER A 400 -17.82 9.28 15.48
CA SER A 400 -18.05 7.83 15.54
C SER A 400 -16.80 7.06 15.13
N SER A 401 -16.21 7.37 13.97
CA SER A 401 -15.00 6.69 13.50
C SER A 401 -13.78 6.98 14.38
N PHE A 402 -13.65 8.19 14.94
CA PHE A 402 -12.58 8.52 15.90
C PHE A 402 -12.68 7.66 17.16
N LEU A 403 -13.89 7.52 17.74
CA LEU A 403 -14.13 6.72 18.94
C LEU A 403 -13.99 5.21 18.67
N GLU A 404 -14.46 4.72 17.52
CA GLU A 404 -14.30 3.31 17.12
C GLU A 404 -12.82 2.95 16.97
N ILE A 405 -12.03 3.80 16.30
CA ILE A 405 -10.58 3.61 16.25
C ILE A 405 -9.98 3.63 17.65
N GLN A 406 -10.34 4.61 18.50
CA GLN A 406 -9.82 4.68 19.88
C GLN A 406 -10.15 3.44 20.73
N ALA A 407 -11.30 2.79 20.53
CA ALA A 407 -11.73 1.59 21.25
C ALA A 407 -10.93 0.32 20.90
N ALA A 408 -10.05 0.35 19.89
CA ALA A 408 -9.20 -0.78 19.53
C ALA A 408 -8.32 -1.28 20.69
N ASN A 409 -8.11 -2.60 20.75
CA ASN A 409 -7.54 -3.28 21.92
C ASN A 409 -6.13 -2.77 22.31
N HIS A 410 -6.03 -2.13 23.49
CA HIS A 410 -4.77 -1.55 23.98
C HIS A 410 -3.61 -2.54 24.13
N THR A 411 -3.87 -3.83 24.39
CA THR A 411 -2.81 -4.85 24.50
C THR A 411 -2.24 -5.22 23.11
N ALA A 412 -3.11 -5.34 22.11
CA ALA A 412 -2.69 -5.52 20.72
C ALA A 412 -1.93 -4.29 20.22
N LEU A 413 -2.43 -3.08 20.51
CA LEU A 413 -1.75 -1.82 20.19
C LEU A 413 -0.36 -1.75 20.83
N ALA A 414 -0.22 -2.01 22.13
CA ALA A 414 1.07 -1.95 22.83
C ALA A 414 2.13 -2.87 22.19
N LYS A 415 1.74 -4.09 21.81
CA LYS A 415 2.59 -5.01 21.03
C LYS A 415 2.99 -4.39 19.69
N VAL A 416 2.04 -3.90 18.90
CA VAL A 416 2.27 -3.31 17.56
C VAL A 416 3.14 -2.04 17.63
N TYR A 417 2.98 -1.19 18.65
CA TYR A 417 3.86 -0.03 18.87
C TYR A 417 5.29 -0.43 19.31
N SER A 418 5.46 -1.58 19.98
CA SER A 418 6.78 -2.10 20.37
C SER A 418 7.52 -2.82 19.23
N ASP A 419 6.78 -3.35 18.24
CA ASP A 419 7.31 -4.09 17.11
C ASP A 419 7.94 -3.16 16.06
N LYS A 420 9.18 -3.46 15.69
CA LYS A 420 9.94 -2.72 14.67
C LYS A 420 9.74 -3.27 13.25
N GLY A 421 8.93 -4.33 13.09
CA GLY A 421 8.55 -4.87 11.78
C GLY A 421 7.86 -3.84 10.89
N ARG A 422 8.17 -3.87 9.58
CA ARG A 422 7.64 -2.92 8.58
C ARG A 422 6.10 -2.83 8.62
N LEU A 423 5.39 -3.95 8.71
CA LEU A 423 3.92 -3.96 8.73
C LEU A 423 3.36 -3.25 9.96
N SER A 424 3.95 -3.44 11.14
CA SER A 424 3.54 -2.78 12.38
C SER A 424 3.76 -1.27 12.34
N LYS A 425 4.87 -0.79 11.75
CA LYS A 425 5.07 0.65 11.46
C LYS A 425 3.96 1.22 10.58
N MET A 426 3.51 0.47 9.57
CA MET A 426 2.43 0.92 8.67
C MET A 426 1.05 0.91 9.35
N VAL A 427 0.73 -0.09 10.18
CA VAL A 427 -0.48 -0.10 11.02
C VAL A 427 -0.54 1.16 11.91
N VAL A 428 0.58 1.48 12.59
CA VAL A 428 0.69 2.69 13.41
C VAL A 428 0.51 3.95 12.55
N MET A 429 1.10 4.00 11.36
CA MET A 429 0.99 5.17 10.47
C MET A 429 -0.46 5.43 10.03
N VAL A 430 -1.15 4.42 9.48
CA VAL A 430 -2.56 4.50 9.06
C VAL A 430 -3.43 4.99 10.20
N ARG A 431 -3.38 4.29 11.34
CA ARG A 431 -4.17 4.62 12.55
C ARG A 431 -3.92 6.04 13.05
N THR A 432 -2.65 6.48 13.07
CA THR A 432 -2.28 7.82 13.54
C THR A 432 -2.75 8.92 12.59
N GLN A 433 -2.70 8.68 11.28
CA GLN A 433 -3.17 9.63 10.28
C GLN A 433 -4.70 9.77 10.28
N GLU A 434 -5.44 8.66 10.40
CA GLU A 434 -6.91 8.69 10.44
C GLU A 434 -7.41 9.39 11.72
N LEU A 435 -6.84 9.09 12.89
CA LEU A 435 -7.16 9.83 14.13
C LEU A 435 -6.88 11.34 14.01
N GLN A 436 -5.77 11.74 13.40
CA GLN A 436 -5.44 13.15 13.15
C GLN A 436 -6.41 13.82 12.15
N LEU A 437 -6.92 13.06 11.19
CA LEU A 437 -7.86 13.55 10.19
C LEU A 437 -9.27 13.72 10.75
N TYR A 438 -9.74 12.79 11.59
CA TYR A 438 -11.03 12.91 12.25
C TYR A 438 -11.03 14.01 13.35
N ASP A 439 -9.95 14.18 14.11
CA ASP A 439 -9.81 15.33 15.02
C ASP A 439 -9.83 16.67 14.25
N HIS A 440 -9.15 16.75 13.11
CA HIS A 440 -9.22 17.92 12.23
C HIS A 440 -10.65 18.15 11.70
N CYS A 441 -11.34 17.08 11.31
CA CYS A 441 -12.74 17.13 10.87
C CYS A 441 -13.67 17.72 11.94
N LEU A 442 -13.58 17.25 13.18
CA LEU A 442 -14.42 17.74 14.28
C LEU A 442 -14.22 19.23 14.53
N ARG A 443 -12.97 19.69 14.55
CA ARG A 443 -12.64 21.11 14.75
C ARG A 443 -13.08 21.99 13.58
N TRP A 444 -12.94 21.51 12.34
CA TRP A 444 -13.40 22.20 11.14
C TRP A 444 -14.93 22.30 11.07
N CYS A 445 -15.66 21.22 11.35
CA CYS A 445 -17.12 21.23 11.41
C CYS A 445 -17.64 22.18 12.49
N ALA A 446 -17.03 22.20 13.68
CA ALA A 446 -17.41 23.13 14.75
C ALA A 446 -17.24 24.61 14.33
N GLN A 447 -16.14 24.94 13.64
CA GLN A 447 -15.92 26.28 13.07
C GLN A 447 -16.99 26.65 12.02
N ARG A 448 -17.37 25.70 11.14
CA ARG A 448 -18.44 25.93 10.15
C ARG A 448 -19.82 26.08 10.78
N VAL A 449 -20.13 25.31 11.82
CA VAL A 449 -21.38 25.41 12.59
C VAL A 449 -21.52 26.79 13.24
N ALA A 450 -20.47 27.31 13.89
CA ALA A 450 -20.48 28.66 14.48
C ALA A 450 -20.68 29.74 13.39
N GLN A 451 -19.92 29.65 12.28
CA GLN A 451 -20.02 30.59 11.14
C GLN A 451 -21.43 30.66 10.54
N LEU A 452 -22.13 29.52 10.40
CA LEU A 452 -23.49 29.47 9.89
C LEU A 452 -24.53 29.92 10.91
N SER A 453 -24.31 29.67 12.20
CA SER A 453 -25.26 30.02 13.27
C SER A 453 -25.26 31.52 13.60
N GLY A 454 -24.22 32.25 13.20
CA GLY A 454 -24.02 33.66 13.55
C GLY A 454 -23.51 33.88 14.97
N GLU A 455 -23.12 32.80 15.66
CA GLU A 455 -22.51 32.86 16.98
C GLU A 455 -21.05 33.35 16.87
N PRO A 456 -20.56 34.18 17.81
CA PRO A 456 -19.15 34.56 17.85
C PRO A 456 -18.27 33.31 18.02
N SER A 457 -17.15 33.26 17.30
CA SER A 457 -16.31 32.07 17.17
C SER A 457 -15.40 31.80 18.40
N ASP A 458 -15.98 31.74 19.59
CA ASP A 458 -15.31 31.33 20.85
C ASP A 458 -14.91 29.83 20.84
N ALA A 459 -15.21 29.11 19.75
CA ALA A 459 -14.98 27.69 19.54
C ALA A 459 -13.52 27.23 19.75
N GLU A 460 -12.52 28.11 19.59
CA GLU A 460 -11.13 27.76 19.89
C GLU A 460 -10.90 27.47 21.40
N ALA A 461 -11.65 28.15 22.28
CA ALA A 461 -11.55 27.97 23.73
C ALA A 461 -12.30 26.73 24.25
N SER A 462 -13.29 26.23 23.50
CA SER A 462 -14.11 25.06 23.88
C SER A 462 -13.62 23.76 23.25
N ALA A 463 -13.26 23.75 21.96
CA ALA A 463 -12.69 22.58 21.29
C ALA A 463 -11.39 22.10 21.97
N GLY A 464 -10.58 23.04 22.46
CA GLY A 464 -9.37 22.74 23.25
C GLY A 464 -9.66 21.95 24.54
N LYS A 465 -10.82 22.12 25.18
CA LYS A 465 -11.18 21.39 26.42
C LYS A 465 -11.58 19.95 26.14
N ALA A 466 -12.32 19.70 25.05
CA ALA A 466 -12.63 18.34 24.61
C ALA A 466 -11.34 17.58 24.25
N ALA A 467 -10.49 18.17 23.39
CA ALA A 467 -9.21 17.58 23.00
C ALA A 467 -8.26 17.35 24.20
N ALA A 468 -8.20 18.28 25.16
CA ALA A 468 -7.35 18.15 26.35
C ALA A 468 -7.79 17.02 27.31
N SER A 469 -9.04 16.57 27.24
CA SER A 469 -9.50 15.40 28.01
C SER A 469 -8.97 14.09 27.42
N GLY A 470 -9.03 13.91 26.10
CA GLY A 470 -8.48 12.74 25.41
C GLY A 470 -6.95 12.73 25.30
N SER A 471 -6.31 13.89 25.16
CA SER A 471 -4.85 14.03 24.96
C SER A 471 -4.02 13.50 26.14
N LYS A 472 -4.58 13.41 27.36
CA LYS A 472 -3.89 12.86 28.54
C LYS A 472 -3.65 11.34 28.47
N ALA A 473 -4.20 10.62 27.50
CA ALA A 473 -4.12 9.16 27.41
C ALA A 473 -2.78 8.60 26.86
N PHE A 474 -1.85 9.43 26.36
CA PHE A 474 -0.60 8.95 25.72
C PHE A 474 0.71 9.56 26.28
N PRO A 475 1.19 9.08 27.44
CA PRO A 475 2.54 9.38 27.93
C PRO A 475 3.59 8.57 27.14
N GLY A 476 4.02 9.03 25.95
CA GLY A 476 4.97 8.25 25.14
C GLY A 476 5.83 8.97 24.08
N PHE A 477 5.44 10.13 23.53
CA PHE A 477 6.10 10.69 22.33
C PHE A 477 7.02 11.91 22.54
N ALA A 478 7.21 12.38 23.77
CA ALA A 478 8.10 13.50 24.09
C ALA A 478 9.53 13.03 24.48
N GLY A 479 10.34 12.55 23.51
CA GLY A 479 11.55 11.79 23.90
C GLY A 479 12.73 11.61 22.92
N ALA A 480 12.95 12.46 21.88
CA ALA A 480 14.13 12.30 21.00
C ALA A 480 14.74 13.61 20.43
N GLY A 481 14.52 14.76 21.07
CA GLY A 481 14.82 16.09 20.51
C GLY A 481 16.04 16.84 21.08
N LYS A 482 17.16 16.17 21.43
CA LYS A 482 18.34 16.89 21.95
C LYS A 482 19.04 17.68 20.84
N GLY A 483 18.79 18.99 20.82
CA GLY A 483 19.31 19.91 19.79
C GLY A 483 20.83 19.94 19.70
N ARG A 484 21.36 19.60 18.53
CA ARG A 484 22.78 19.75 18.18
C ARG A 484 22.99 21.12 17.55
N LYS A 485 23.58 22.07 18.29
CA LYS A 485 23.89 23.42 17.78
C LYS A 485 24.69 23.30 16.48
N ARG A 486 24.14 23.78 15.36
CA ARG A 486 24.86 23.95 14.10
C ARG A 486 25.73 25.20 14.26
N LYS A 487 27.05 25.06 14.15
CA LYS A 487 27.92 26.22 13.88
C LYS A 487 27.75 26.62 12.42
N GLU A 488 27.89 27.91 12.16
CA GLU A 488 27.92 28.47 10.82
C GLU A 488 29.24 28.14 10.12
N LEU A 489 29.12 27.82 8.83
CA LEU A 489 30.11 27.82 7.74
C LEU A 489 29.31 28.00 6.45
#